data_AF-A0A6J7HM69-F1
#
_entry.id   AF-A0A6J7HM69-F1
#
_cell.length_a   1.000
_cell.length_b   1.000
_cell.length_c   1.000
_cell.angle_alpha   90.00
_cell.angle_beta   90.00
_cell.angle_gamma   90.00
#
_symmetry.space_group_name_H-M   'P 1'
#
loop_
_entity.id
_entity.type
_entity.pdbx_description
1 polymer ?
#
loop_
_entity_poly.entity_id
_entity_poly.type
_entity_poly.pdbx_seq_one_letter_code
_entity_poly.pdbx_strand_id
1 'polypeptide(L)'
;MAAEHQQVLDLGGWGVPTLVFDHLPSGPQALFGPVLINPPLGQAAVDLWQAVTAWLQFPNVYELQRPKRPEDIEAIAQEFTPYFQARDWASIQKETP
;
A
#
# COMPACT_ATOMS: atom_id res chain seq x y z
N MET A 1 -3.73 18.21 -1.96
CA MET A 1 -4.56 17.52 -0.95
C MET A 1 -5.96 17.18 -1.47
N ALA A 2 -6.91 18.11 -1.62
CA ALA A 2 -8.28 17.76 -2.02
C ALA A 2 -8.40 17.20 -3.45
N ALA A 3 -7.69 17.80 -4.43
CA ALA A 3 -7.69 17.33 -5.81
C ALA A 3 -7.01 15.96 -5.97
N GLU A 4 -5.85 15.76 -5.34
CA GLU A 4 -5.13 14.48 -5.34
C GLU A 4 -5.95 13.38 -4.65
N HIS A 5 -6.63 13.71 -3.56
CA HIS A 5 -7.55 12.80 -2.88
C HIS A 5 -8.73 12.42 -3.79
N GLN A 6 -9.32 13.39 -4.49
CA GLN A 6 -10.41 13.13 -5.44
C GLN A 6 -9.95 12.20 -6.58
N GLN A 7 -8.74 12.41 -7.12
CA GLN A 7 -8.18 11.54 -8.15
C GLN A 7 -8.05 10.08 -7.69
N VAL A 8 -7.68 9.84 -6.42
CA VAL A 8 -7.64 8.48 -5.85
C VAL A 8 -9.04 7.87 -5.79
N LEU A 9 -10.04 8.63 -5.34
CA LEU A 9 -11.43 8.15 -5.27
C LEU A 9 -12.00 7.84 -6.66
N ASP A 10 -11.73 8.70 -7.64
CA ASP A 10 -12.20 8.54 -9.02
C ASP A 10 -11.60 7.28 -9.68
N LEU A 11 -10.43 6.84 -9.23
CA LEU A 11 -9.79 5.60 -9.64
C LEU A 11 -10.18 4.37 -8.80
N GLY A 12 -11.17 4.51 -7.91
CA GLY A 12 -11.65 3.44 -7.03
C GLY A 12 -10.72 3.12 -5.86
N GLY A 13 -9.73 3.97 -5.57
CA GLY A 13 -8.85 3.83 -4.42
C GLY A 13 -9.60 4.06 -3.11
N TRP A 14 -9.40 3.16 -2.15
CA TRP A 14 -10.14 3.14 -0.89
C TRP A 14 -9.24 3.11 0.35
N GLY A 15 -7.93 2.96 0.18
CA GLY A 15 -6.96 2.80 1.26
C GLY A 15 -5.59 3.39 0.94
N VAL A 16 -4.69 3.36 1.91
CA VAL A 16 -3.29 3.77 1.74
C VAL A 16 -2.34 2.59 1.98
N PRO A 17 -1.23 2.51 1.24
CA PRO A 17 -0.85 3.38 0.11
C PRO A 17 -1.64 3.02 -1.16
N THR A 18 -1.96 4.03 -1.99
CA THR A 18 -2.45 3.87 -3.36
C THR A 18 -1.51 4.58 -4.31
N LEU A 19 -1.03 3.87 -5.33
CA LEU A 19 -0.20 4.38 -6.41
C LEU A 19 -1.08 4.69 -7.63
N VAL A 20 -0.90 5.86 -8.24
CA VAL A 20 -1.64 6.29 -9.42
C VAL A 20 -0.71 6.36 -10.63
N PHE A 21 -1.15 5.76 -11.75
CA PHE A 21 -0.45 5.70 -13.03
C PHE A 21 -1.34 6.33 -14.11
N ASP A 22 -1.15 7.61 -14.37
CA ASP A 22 -1.98 8.44 -15.26
C ASP A 22 -1.47 8.54 -16.70
N HIS A 23 -0.23 8.10 -16.96
CA HIS A 23 0.47 8.23 -18.23
C HIS A 23 0.41 6.97 -19.11
N LEU A 24 -0.40 5.97 -18.73
CA LEU A 24 -0.47 4.70 -19.44
C LEU A 24 -1.30 4.82 -20.73
N PRO A 25 -0.90 4.19 -21.84
CA PRO A 25 -1.67 4.19 -23.09
C PRO A 25 -3.07 3.58 -22.96
N SER A 26 -3.28 2.69 -21.98
CA SER A 26 -4.56 2.06 -21.66
C SER A 26 -5.56 2.99 -20.95
N GLY A 27 -5.14 4.22 -20.60
CA GLY A 27 -5.84 5.07 -19.65
C GLY A 27 -5.30 4.91 -18.21
N PRO A 28 -5.72 5.80 -17.30
CA PRO A 28 -5.20 5.86 -15.94
C PRO A 28 -5.55 4.60 -15.15
N GLN A 29 -4.61 4.13 -14.32
CA GLN A 29 -4.79 2.99 -13.42
C GLN A 29 -4.33 3.34 -12.01
N ALA A 30 -4.84 2.61 -11.02
CA ALA A 30 -4.40 2.68 -9.64
C ALA A 30 -4.08 1.29 -9.08
N LEU A 31 -3.03 1.18 -8.28
CA LEU A 31 -2.68 -0.02 -7.53
C LEU A 31 -2.70 0.29 -6.04
N PHE A 32 -3.41 -0.52 -5.26
CA PHE A 32 -3.29 -0.51 -3.80
C PHE A 32 -2.01 -1.27 -3.38
N GLY A 33 -1.25 -0.71 -2.45
CA GLY A 33 0.06 -1.22 -2.04
C GLY A 33 1.24 -0.63 -2.82
N PRO A 34 2.45 -1.21 -2.69
CA PRO A 34 2.78 -2.29 -1.76
C PRO A 34 2.71 -1.82 -0.30
N VAL A 35 2.12 -2.65 0.57
CA VAL A 35 2.09 -2.40 2.02
C VAL A 35 3.34 -3.03 2.64
N LEU A 36 4.18 -2.22 3.28
CA LEU A 36 5.50 -2.64 3.79
C LEU A 36 5.69 -2.16 5.23
N ILE A 37 6.30 -2.98 6.08
CA ILE A 37 6.82 -2.53 7.39
C ILE A 37 8.21 -1.91 7.24
N ASN A 38 9.08 -2.57 6.47
CA ASN A 38 10.47 -2.19 6.26
C ASN A 38 10.72 -2.07 4.75
N PRO A 39 10.70 -0.85 4.19
CA PRO A 39 10.98 -0.65 2.78
C PRO A 39 12.41 -1.12 2.44
N PRO A 40 12.59 -1.92 1.37
CA PRO A 40 13.92 -2.31 0.92
C PRO A 40 14.69 -1.11 0.37
N LEU A 41 16.02 -1.24 0.34
CA LEU A 41 16.93 -0.24 -0.22
C LEU A 41 17.76 -0.83 -1.37
N GLY A 42 18.35 0.05 -2.19
CA GLY A 42 19.25 -0.34 -3.28
C GLY A 42 18.57 -1.23 -4.31
N GLN A 43 19.25 -2.30 -4.74
CA GLN A 43 18.74 -3.19 -5.78
C GLN A 43 17.41 -3.84 -5.40
N ALA A 44 17.22 -4.23 -4.14
CA ALA A 44 15.98 -4.84 -3.68
C ALA A 44 14.76 -3.90 -3.82
N ALA A 45 14.97 -2.58 -3.72
CA ALA A 45 13.91 -1.61 -3.98
C ALA A 45 13.51 -1.55 -5.46
N VAL A 46 14.50 -1.66 -6.35
CA VAL A 46 14.28 -1.72 -7.80
C VAL A 46 13.53 -3.00 -8.17
N ASP A 47 13.93 -4.14 -7.60
CA ASP A 47 13.29 -5.43 -7.87
C ASP A 47 11.82 -5.43 -7.39
N LEU A 48 11.56 -4.87 -6.21
CA LEU A 48 10.19 -4.70 -5.70
C LEU A 48 9.36 -3.79 -6.62
N TRP A 49 9.93 -2.67 -7.07
CA TRP A 49 9.25 -1.75 -7.99
C TRP A 49 8.87 -2.43 -9.31
N GLN A 50 9.76 -3.25 -9.88
CA GLN A 50 9.47 -4.03 -11.08
C GLN A 50 8.33 -5.03 -10.84
N ALA A 51 8.34 -5.72 -9.70
CA ALA A 51 7.28 -6.67 -9.35
C ALA A 51 5.91 -5.99 -9.19
N VAL A 52 5.86 -4.82 -8.54
CA VAL A 52 4.62 -4.03 -8.38
C VAL A 52 4.11 -3.53 -9.72
N THR A 53 4.98 -2.92 -10.53
CA THR A 53 4.56 -2.34 -11.82
C THR A 53 4.23 -3.37 -12.89
N ALA A 54 4.70 -4.62 -12.76
CA ALA A 54 4.31 -5.72 -13.64
C ALA A 54 2.80 -5.98 -13.62
N TRP A 55 2.11 -5.65 -12.52
CA TRP A 55 0.65 -5.82 -12.41
C TRP A 55 -0.14 -4.97 -13.39
N LEU A 56 0.42 -3.83 -13.85
CA LEU A 56 -0.21 -2.97 -14.85
C LEU A 56 -0.45 -3.70 -16.19
N GLN A 57 0.21 -4.84 -16.42
CA GLN A 57 0.04 -5.68 -17.60
C GLN A 57 -1.15 -6.66 -17.47
N PHE A 58 -1.74 -6.80 -16.28
CA PHE A 58 -2.79 -7.78 -15.98
C PHE A 58 -4.05 -7.08 -15.45
N PRO A 59 -4.85 -6.43 -16.33
CA PRO A 59 -5.95 -5.55 -15.92
C PRO A 59 -7.10 -6.23 -15.16
N ASN A 60 -7.13 -7.56 -15.15
CA ASN A 60 -8.16 -8.36 -14.47
C ASN A 60 -7.62 -9.08 -13.23
N VAL A 61 -6.40 -8.75 -12.78
CA VAL A 61 -5.85 -9.22 -11.50
C VAL A 61 -6.09 -8.13 -10.48
N TYR A 62 -6.99 -8.41 -9.54
CA TYR A 62 -7.41 -7.41 -8.55
C TYR A 62 -6.71 -7.55 -7.21
N GLU A 63 -6.31 -8.77 -6.83
CA GLU A 63 -5.76 -9.00 -5.50
C GLU A 63 -4.87 -10.25 -5.41
N LEU A 64 -3.77 -10.11 -4.66
CA LEU A 64 -2.86 -11.16 -4.23
C LEU A 64 -2.29 -10.70 -2.90
N GLN A 65 -2.67 -11.40 -1.84
CA GLN A 65 -2.19 -11.07 -0.50
C GLN A 65 -1.34 -12.20 0.05
N ARG A 66 -0.34 -11.83 0.83
CA ARG A 66 0.35 -12.75 1.73
C ARG A 66 -0.50 -12.90 3.01
N PRO A 67 -0.91 -14.13 3.39
CA PRO A 67 -1.49 -14.35 4.71
C PRO A 67 -0.50 -13.93 5.81
N LYS A 68 -0.91 -13.03 6.70
CA LYS A 68 -0.07 -12.60 7.82
C LYS A 68 0.00 -13.73 8.84
N ARG A 69 1.22 -14.09 9.26
CA ARG A 69 1.48 -15.04 10.33
C ARG A 69 1.60 -14.33 11.67
N PRO A 70 1.49 -15.04 12.81
CA PRO A 70 1.70 -14.44 14.13
C PRO A 70 3.01 -13.65 14.24
N GLU A 71 4.10 -14.21 13.70
CA GLU A 71 5.41 -13.52 13.68
C GLU A 71 5.37 -12.19 12.91
N ASP A 72 4.61 -12.11 11.83
CA ASP A 72 4.49 -10.89 11.03
C ASP A 72 3.72 -9.80 11.80
N ILE A 73 2.72 -10.20 12.59
CA ILE A 73 1.94 -9.28 13.46
C ILE A 73 2.83 -8.73 14.58
N GLU A 74 3.65 -9.58 15.19
CA GLU A 74 4.58 -9.15 16.23
C GLU A 74 5.63 -8.17 15.69
N ALA A 75 6.20 -8.45 14.51
CA ALA A 75 7.12 -7.55 13.85
C ALA A 75 6.50 -6.18 13.53
N ILE A 76 5.24 -6.15 13.04
CA ILE A 76 4.48 -4.92 12.85
C ILE A 76 4.37 -4.15 14.19
N ALA A 77 3.93 -4.82 15.26
CA ALA A 77 3.74 -4.17 16.55
C ALA A 77 5.04 -3.56 17.10
N GLN A 78 6.17 -4.27 16.96
CA GLN A 78 7.48 -3.79 17.37
C GLN A 78 7.89 -2.54 16.59
N GLU A 79 7.79 -2.56 15.26
CA GLU A 79 8.18 -1.41 14.40
C GLU A 79 7.35 -0.16 14.73
N PHE A 80 6.06 -0.32 15.02
CA PHE A 80 5.17 0.79 15.38
C PHE A 80 5.20 1.18 16.87
N THR A 81 6.05 0.55 17.70
CA THR A 81 6.16 0.87 19.14
C THR A 81 6.44 2.36 19.40
N PRO A 82 7.38 3.04 18.69
CA PRO A 82 7.61 4.47 18.90
C PRO A 82 6.36 5.32 18.65
N TYR A 83 5.55 4.93 17.65
CA TYR A 83 4.29 5.60 17.34
C TYR A 83 3.25 5.41 18.46
N PHE A 84 3.17 4.22 19.07
CA PHE A 84 2.27 3.97 20.18
C PHE A 84 2.70 4.67 21.47
N GLN A 85 4.02 4.75 21.74
CA GLN A 85 4.56 5.35 22.95
C GLN A 85 4.53 6.89 22.93
N ALA A 86 4.65 7.50 21.75
CA ALA A 86 4.69 8.95 21.60
C ALA A 86 3.31 9.62 21.52
N ARG A 87 2.21 8.87 21.69
CA ARG A 87 0.86 9.34 21.33
C ARG A 87 -0.04 9.52 22.55
N ASP A 88 -0.69 10.69 22.62
CA ASP A 88 -1.65 11.05 23.68
C ASP A 88 -3.12 10.67 23.36
N TRP A 89 -3.39 9.94 22.27
CA TRP A 89 -4.77 9.65 21.83
C TRP A 89 -4.97 8.21 21.34
N ALA A 90 -6.20 7.69 21.54
CA ALA A 90 -6.56 6.30 21.29
C ALA A 90 -6.62 5.94 19.80
N SER A 91 -6.05 4.79 19.44
CA SER A 91 -6.05 4.28 18.06
C SER A 91 -7.45 3.77 17.67
N ILE A 92 -7.96 4.22 16.52
CA ILE A 92 -9.18 3.66 15.91
C ILE A 92 -8.74 2.68 14.83
N GLN A 93 -8.81 1.38 15.10
CA GLN A 93 -8.74 0.37 14.04
C GLN A 93 -10.13 0.20 13.44
N LYS A 94 -10.21 0.34 12.11
CA LYS A 94 -11.39 -0.07 11.34
C LYS A 94 -11.10 -1.43 10.74
N GLU A 95 -12.06 -2.34 10.84
CA GLU A 95 -11.97 -3.64 10.18
C GLU A 95 -11.92 -3.44 8.66
N THR A 96 -11.10 -4.25 7.98
CA THR A 96 -11.05 -4.27 6.50
C THR A 96 -12.23 -5.13 6.01
N PRO A 97 -12.96 -4.74 4.94
CA PRO A 97 -14.05 -5.55 4.38
C PRO A 97 -13.62 -6.94 3.93
#